data_AF-A0A2V7Y408-F1
#
_entry.id   AF-A0A2V7Y408-F1
#
_cell.length_a   1.000
_cell.length_b   1.000
_cell.length_c   1.000
_cell.angle_alpha   90.00
_cell.angle_beta   90.00
_cell.angle_gamma   90.00
#
_symmetry.space_group_name_H-M   'P 1'
#
loop_
_entity.id
_entity.type
_entity.pdbx_description
1 polymer ?
#
loop_
_entity_poly.entity_id
_entity_poly.type
_entity_poly.pdbx_seq_one_letter_code
_entity_poly.pdbx_strand_id
1 'polypeptide(L)'
;MRRLLLVFLLFASCLSSAPPKEPNDREWNQLMKEYAWIESLRKAQPVPPPTASRKQRIEATLENHRKLETVYVAFVDKVKEYHDRTRDLRAAGLLAREKVIMGDEYMNLLSRYDKALEFYRAALQLDPGNADIAQRVALAEGRRYVSMLAFATVKIGMKEDEVRAIVGLPREDWIKQVVQNGRVYSVWIYPKSDGGASAIYFDNGVVYHTNWNAAAAPAAR
;
A
#
# COMPACT_ATOMS: atom_id res chain seq x y z
N MET A 1 23.80 -77.89 14.94
CA MET A 1 22.44 -77.33 14.93
C MET A 1 22.52 -75.82 15.16
N ARG A 2 22.47 -75.02 14.08
CA ARG A 2 22.52 -73.55 14.12
C ARG A 2 21.11 -73.00 14.38
N ARG A 3 20.94 -72.21 15.45
CA ARG A 3 19.71 -71.44 15.71
C ARG A 3 19.66 -70.24 14.76
N LEU A 4 18.58 -70.15 13.99
CA LEU A 4 18.26 -69.06 13.06
C LEU A 4 17.75 -67.86 13.87
N LEU A 5 18.44 -66.72 13.79
CA LEU A 5 17.96 -65.44 14.31
C LEU A 5 17.20 -64.74 13.16
N LEU A 6 15.89 -64.58 13.30
CA LEU A 6 15.05 -63.82 12.37
C LEU A 6 14.91 -62.40 12.93
N VAL A 7 15.73 -61.48 12.42
CA VAL A 7 15.61 -60.05 12.69
C VAL A 7 14.65 -59.46 11.64
N PHE A 8 13.45 -59.10 12.07
CA PHE A 8 12.51 -58.30 11.27
C PHE A 8 12.99 -56.84 11.28
N LEU A 9 13.54 -56.38 10.16
CA LEU A 9 13.82 -54.98 9.88
C LEU A 9 12.53 -54.29 9.42
N LEU A 10 11.87 -53.57 10.32
CA LEU A 10 10.84 -52.58 9.98
C LEU A 10 11.53 -51.33 9.40
N PHE A 11 11.63 -51.25 8.09
CA PHE A 11 11.97 -50.00 7.40
C PHE A 11 10.75 -49.09 7.38
N ALA A 12 10.62 -48.23 8.39
CA ALA A 12 9.79 -47.04 8.32
C ALA A 12 10.44 -46.06 7.32
N SER A 13 10.02 -46.12 6.08
CA SER A 13 10.41 -45.15 5.06
C SER A 13 9.69 -43.83 5.34
N CYS A 14 10.38 -42.89 6.00
CA CYS A 14 10.02 -41.48 5.98
C CYS A 14 10.24 -40.94 4.56
N LEU A 15 9.37 -41.33 3.63
CA LEU A 15 9.20 -40.64 2.36
C LEU A 15 8.65 -39.25 2.70
N SER A 16 9.53 -38.24 2.68
CA SER A 16 9.10 -36.86 2.55
C SER A 16 8.39 -36.75 1.19
N SER A 17 7.08 -37.00 1.17
CA SER A 17 6.26 -36.81 -0.01
C SER A 17 6.35 -35.35 -0.43
N ALA A 18 6.74 -35.09 -1.67
CA ALA A 18 6.75 -33.73 -2.22
C ALA A 18 5.40 -33.04 -1.96
N PRO A 19 5.38 -31.71 -1.72
CA PRO A 19 4.15 -31.00 -1.40
C PRO A 19 3.11 -31.17 -2.53
N PRO A 20 1.80 -31.28 -2.20
CA PRO A 20 0.75 -31.58 -3.18
C PRO A 20 0.72 -30.58 -4.33
N LYS A 21 0.51 -30.99 -5.59
CA LYS A 21 0.38 -30.03 -6.69
C LYS A 21 -1.04 -29.57 -6.96
N GLU A 22 -2.02 -30.23 -6.34
CA GLU A 22 -3.43 -29.87 -6.48
C GLU A 22 -3.91 -29.07 -5.27
N PRO A 23 -4.90 -28.16 -5.45
CA PRO A 23 -5.57 -27.50 -4.35
C PRO A 23 -6.11 -28.50 -3.34
N ASN A 24 -5.93 -28.21 -2.04
CA ASN A 24 -6.45 -29.07 -0.97
C ASN A 24 -6.89 -28.25 0.24
N ASP A 25 -8.02 -28.65 0.83
CA ASP A 25 -8.65 -27.91 1.91
C ASP A 25 -7.89 -27.98 3.23
N ARG A 26 -7.12 -29.05 3.47
CA ARG A 26 -6.34 -29.18 4.71
C ARG A 26 -5.29 -28.07 4.81
N GLU A 27 -4.49 -27.90 3.77
CA GLU A 27 -3.45 -26.89 3.70
C GLU A 27 -4.05 -25.48 3.62
N TRP A 28 -5.10 -25.31 2.81
CA TRP A 28 -5.83 -24.03 2.73
C TRP A 28 -6.38 -23.60 4.09
N ASN A 29 -7.01 -24.51 4.84
CA ASN A 29 -7.54 -24.21 6.17
C ASN A 29 -6.43 -23.83 7.16
N GLN A 30 -5.21 -24.37 7.00
CA GLN A 30 -4.07 -23.97 7.81
C GLN A 30 -3.61 -22.55 7.47
N LEU A 31 -3.50 -22.21 6.18
CA LEU A 31 -3.22 -20.84 5.74
C LEU A 31 -4.28 -19.85 6.28
N MET A 32 -5.55 -20.21 6.25
CA MET A 32 -6.61 -19.34 6.75
C MET A 32 -6.59 -19.16 8.28
N LYS A 33 -6.12 -20.15 9.05
CA LYS A 33 -5.87 -19.99 10.49
C LYS A 33 -4.73 -19.02 10.75
N GLU A 34 -3.62 -19.15 10.02
CA GLU A 34 -2.49 -18.21 10.11
C GLU A 34 -2.92 -16.80 9.72
N TYR A 35 -3.73 -16.67 8.66
CA TYR A 35 -4.27 -15.38 8.24
C TYR A 35 -5.17 -14.74 9.30
N ALA A 36 -6.09 -15.50 9.89
CA ALA A 36 -6.95 -15.02 10.97
C ALA A 36 -6.14 -14.54 12.19
N TRP A 37 -5.03 -15.21 12.49
CA TRP A 37 -4.11 -14.78 13.53
C TRP A 37 -3.40 -13.47 13.16
N ILE A 38 -2.88 -13.32 11.93
CA ILE A 38 -2.28 -12.06 11.46
C ILE A 38 -3.28 -10.91 11.50
N GLU A 39 -4.53 -11.15 11.10
CA GLU A 39 -5.61 -10.17 11.22
C GLU A 39 -5.87 -9.76 12.68
N SER A 40 -5.78 -10.70 13.62
CA SER A 40 -5.88 -10.38 15.04
C SER A 40 -4.72 -9.49 15.51
N LEU A 41 -3.49 -9.75 15.03
CA LEU A 41 -2.33 -8.92 15.35
C LEU A 41 -2.44 -7.51 14.76
N ARG A 42 -2.95 -7.38 13.52
CA ARG A 42 -3.23 -6.08 12.88
C ARG A 42 -4.24 -5.27 13.68
N LYS A 43 -5.35 -5.89 14.06
CA LYS A 43 -6.42 -5.23 14.84
C LYS A 43 -5.97 -4.83 16.25
N ALA A 44 -4.99 -5.53 16.82
CA ALA A 44 -4.40 -5.18 18.10
C ALA A 44 -3.43 -4.00 18.04
N GLN A 45 -3.03 -3.55 16.83
CA GLN A 45 -2.12 -2.42 16.73
C GLN A 45 -2.80 -1.11 17.12
N PRO A 46 -2.05 -0.16 17.73
CA PRO A 46 -2.57 1.17 18.03
C PRO A 46 -3.07 1.87 16.77
N VAL A 47 -4.29 2.37 16.83
CA VAL A 47 -4.87 3.23 15.79
C VAL A 47 -4.67 4.70 16.22
N PRO A 48 -4.11 5.55 15.36
CA PRO A 48 -3.99 6.98 15.65
C PRO A 48 -5.35 7.60 15.98
N PRO A 49 -5.45 8.51 16.97
CA PRO A 49 -6.70 9.19 17.24
C PRO A 49 -7.18 9.99 16.01
N PRO A 50 -8.49 10.26 15.87
CA PRO A 50 -9.02 11.04 14.75
C PRO A 50 -8.39 12.43 14.61
N THR A 51 -7.89 12.99 15.72
CA THR A 51 -7.21 14.29 15.79
C THR A 51 -5.72 14.23 15.46
N ALA A 52 -5.15 13.04 15.24
CA ALA A 52 -3.75 12.89 14.89
C ALA A 52 -3.42 13.59 13.58
N SER A 53 -2.30 14.32 13.57
CA SER A 53 -1.74 14.90 12.35
C SER A 53 -1.41 13.79 11.35
N ARG A 54 -1.37 14.15 10.05
CA ARG A 54 -1.01 13.18 8.99
C ARG A 54 0.34 12.51 9.26
N LYS A 55 1.34 13.28 9.70
CA LYS A 55 2.66 12.77 10.05
C LYS A 55 2.60 11.71 11.16
N GLN A 56 1.88 12.00 12.25
CA GLN A 56 1.68 11.03 13.34
C GLN A 56 0.95 9.76 12.85
N ARG A 57 -0.02 9.89 11.94
CA ARG A 57 -0.68 8.73 11.34
C ARG A 57 0.29 7.88 10.51
N ILE A 58 1.15 8.51 9.72
CA ILE A 58 2.19 7.83 8.93
C ILE A 58 3.17 7.10 9.84
N GLU A 59 3.71 7.78 10.85
CA GLU A 59 4.66 7.19 11.81
C GLU A 59 4.06 5.98 12.53
N ALA A 60 2.80 6.09 12.97
CA ALA A 60 2.11 4.98 13.62
C ALA A 60 1.87 3.80 12.65
N THR A 61 1.43 4.06 11.41
CA THR A 61 1.26 3.00 10.40
C THR A 61 2.58 2.29 10.08
N LEU A 62 3.67 3.04 9.91
CA LEU A 62 5.00 2.48 9.65
C LEU A 62 5.50 1.62 10.82
N GLU A 63 5.29 2.08 12.06
CA GLU A 63 5.65 1.31 13.25
C GLU A 63 4.82 0.03 13.36
N ASN A 64 3.53 0.09 13.03
CA ASN A 64 2.65 -1.08 13.00
C ASN A 64 3.09 -2.09 11.93
N HIS A 65 3.47 -1.63 10.73
CA HIS A 65 4.05 -2.48 9.71
C HIS A 65 5.33 -3.14 10.18
N ARG A 66 6.26 -2.38 10.76
CA ARG A 66 7.54 -2.89 11.26
C ARG A 66 7.36 -4.02 12.28
N LYS A 67 6.38 -3.92 13.17
CA LYS A 67 6.07 -4.96 14.17
C LYS A 67 5.54 -6.25 13.54
N LEU A 68 4.83 -6.13 12.42
CA LEU A 68 4.16 -7.25 11.75
C LEU A 68 4.95 -7.82 10.59
N GLU A 69 5.97 -7.10 10.11
CA GLU A 69 6.70 -7.40 8.87
C GLU A 69 7.17 -8.86 8.81
N THR A 70 7.91 -9.32 9.82
CA THR A 70 8.47 -10.68 9.84
C THR A 70 7.40 -11.76 9.70
N VAL A 71 6.29 -11.64 10.44
CA VAL A 71 5.22 -12.66 10.43
C VAL A 71 4.38 -12.56 9.16
N TYR A 72 4.14 -11.34 8.68
CA TYR A 72 3.32 -11.09 7.51
C TYR A 72 4.03 -11.51 6.22
N VAL A 73 5.30 -11.15 6.04
CA VAL A 73 6.08 -11.53 4.86
C VAL A 73 6.18 -13.04 4.73
N ALA A 74 6.55 -13.73 5.83
CA ALA A 74 6.62 -15.19 5.84
C ALA A 74 5.28 -15.85 5.48
N PHE A 75 4.16 -15.27 5.92
CA PHE A 75 2.84 -15.76 5.55
C PHE A 75 2.52 -15.54 4.07
N VAL A 76 2.75 -14.33 3.55
CA VAL A 76 2.52 -14.02 2.12
C VAL A 76 3.36 -14.93 1.23
N ASP A 77 4.60 -15.22 1.61
CA ASP A 77 5.47 -16.15 0.89
C ASP A 77 4.88 -17.56 0.83
N LYS A 78 4.32 -18.08 1.94
CA LYS A 78 3.61 -19.37 1.96
C LYS A 78 2.38 -19.37 1.04
N VAL A 79 1.56 -18.31 1.09
CA VAL A 79 0.37 -18.21 0.23
C VAL A 79 0.77 -18.15 -1.24
N LYS A 80 1.84 -17.42 -1.56
CA LYS A 80 2.40 -17.35 -2.91
C LYS A 80 2.92 -18.71 -3.37
N GLU A 81 3.70 -19.40 -2.55
CA GLU A 81 4.17 -20.76 -2.86
C GLU A 81 3.01 -21.71 -3.13
N TYR A 82 1.98 -21.69 -2.26
CA TYR A 82 0.76 -22.49 -2.43
C TYR A 82 0.06 -22.17 -3.75
N HIS A 83 -0.14 -20.88 -4.06
CA HIS A 83 -0.73 -20.43 -5.31
C HIS A 83 0.08 -20.86 -6.54
N ASP A 84 1.40 -20.69 -6.51
CA ASP A 84 2.27 -21.01 -7.64
C ASP A 84 2.28 -22.51 -7.93
N ARG A 85 2.25 -23.33 -6.88
CA ARG A 85 2.20 -24.80 -6.95
C ARG A 85 0.84 -25.33 -7.40
N THR A 86 -0.25 -24.79 -6.85
CA THR A 86 -1.59 -25.37 -6.97
C THR A 86 -2.53 -24.66 -7.93
N ARG A 87 -2.21 -23.41 -8.29
CA ARG A 87 -3.09 -22.52 -9.07
C ARG A 87 -4.47 -22.30 -8.44
N ASP A 88 -4.58 -22.48 -7.13
CA ASP A 88 -5.82 -22.26 -6.39
C ASP A 88 -6.23 -20.77 -6.42
N LEU A 89 -7.39 -20.48 -7.02
CA LEU A 89 -7.93 -19.13 -7.12
C LEU A 89 -8.24 -18.48 -5.76
N ARG A 90 -8.46 -19.28 -4.71
CA ARG A 90 -8.66 -18.76 -3.35
C ARG A 90 -7.40 -18.04 -2.86
N ALA A 91 -6.23 -18.60 -3.15
CA ALA A 91 -4.95 -17.99 -2.80
C ALA A 91 -4.67 -16.75 -3.65
N ALA A 92 -5.02 -16.77 -4.95
CA ALA A 92 -4.97 -15.59 -5.80
C ALA A 92 -5.81 -14.43 -5.24
N GLY A 93 -7.05 -14.71 -4.83
CA GLY A 93 -7.95 -13.72 -4.23
C GLY A 93 -7.42 -13.17 -2.90
N LEU A 94 -6.79 -14.01 -2.07
CA LEU A 94 -6.15 -13.55 -0.84
C LEU A 94 -4.94 -12.64 -1.12
N LEU A 95 -4.07 -13.02 -2.06
CA LEU A 95 -2.95 -12.17 -2.47
C LEU A 95 -3.43 -10.85 -3.08
N ALA A 96 -4.50 -10.87 -3.89
CA ALA A 96 -5.10 -9.67 -4.46
C ALA A 96 -5.61 -8.72 -3.35
N ARG A 97 -6.30 -9.25 -2.34
CA ARG A 97 -6.76 -8.49 -1.17
C ARG A 97 -5.60 -7.82 -0.45
N GLU A 98 -4.52 -8.54 -0.19
CA GLU A 98 -3.35 -7.98 0.50
C GLU A 98 -2.67 -6.86 -0.32
N LYS A 99 -2.64 -7.00 -1.66
CA LYS A 99 -2.20 -5.91 -2.54
C LYS A 99 -3.13 -4.70 -2.46
N VAL A 100 -4.45 -4.90 -2.39
CA VAL A 100 -5.42 -3.80 -2.21
C VAL A 100 -5.19 -3.06 -0.89
N ILE A 101 -4.94 -3.77 0.22
CA ILE A 101 -4.65 -3.16 1.52
C ILE A 101 -3.44 -2.21 1.41
N MET A 102 -2.33 -2.68 0.84
CA MET A 102 -1.15 -1.84 0.63
C MET A 102 -1.46 -0.65 -0.31
N GLY A 103 -2.21 -0.89 -1.38
CA GLY A 103 -2.64 0.17 -2.30
C GLY A 103 -3.47 1.26 -1.60
N ASP A 104 -4.41 0.87 -0.73
CA ASP A 104 -5.27 1.78 0.03
C ASP A 104 -4.47 2.65 1.02
N GLU A 105 -3.39 2.13 1.60
CA GLU A 105 -2.48 2.92 2.43
C GLU A 105 -1.70 3.96 1.62
N TYR A 106 -1.12 3.57 0.48
CA TYR A 106 -0.45 4.50 -0.43
C TYR A 106 -1.42 5.58 -0.97
N MET A 107 -2.65 5.17 -1.26
CA MET A 107 -3.71 6.02 -1.79
C MET A 107 -4.16 7.08 -0.77
N ASN A 108 -4.54 6.63 0.44
CA ASN A 108 -5.28 7.44 1.39
C ASN A 108 -4.39 8.15 2.40
N LEU A 109 -3.30 7.50 2.84
CA LEU A 109 -2.43 8.05 3.86
C LEU A 109 -1.25 8.81 3.24
N LEU A 110 -0.61 8.22 2.23
CA LEU A 110 0.63 8.76 1.64
C LEU A 110 0.40 9.64 0.40
N SER A 111 -0.80 9.62 -0.17
CA SER A 111 -1.12 10.30 -1.45
C SER A 111 -0.13 9.96 -2.57
N ARG A 112 0.47 8.78 -2.52
CA ARG A 112 1.40 8.25 -3.52
C ARG A 112 0.62 7.41 -4.52
N TYR A 113 -0.11 8.11 -5.38
CA TYR A 113 -1.04 7.51 -6.32
C TYR A 113 -0.37 6.61 -7.36
N ASP A 114 0.88 6.93 -7.72
CA ASP A 114 1.76 6.08 -8.52
C ASP A 114 2.01 4.71 -7.87
N LYS A 115 2.38 4.71 -6.59
CA LYS A 115 2.59 3.46 -5.83
C LYS A 115 1.29 2.71 -5.59
N ALA A 116 0.20 3.41 -5.27
CA ALA A 116 -1.12 2.78 -5.15
C ALA A 116 -1.51 2.05 -6.44
N LEU A 117 -1.26 2.65 -7.61
CA LEU A 117 -1.51 2.03 -8.91
C LEU A 117 -0.69 0.77 -9.15
N GLU A 118 0.59 0.74 -8.74
CA GLU A 118 1.42 -0.48 -8.83
C GLU A 118 0.74 -1.65 -8.08
N PHE A 119 0.28 -1.40 -6.85
CA PHE A 119 -0.39 -2.41 -6.03
C PHE A 119 -1.76 -2.82 -6.60
N TYR A 120 -2.61 -1.86 -6.97
CA TYR A 120 -3.94 -2.18 -7.52
C TYR A 120 -3.86 -2.93 -8.85
N ARG A 121 -2.91 -2.59 -9.72
CA ARG A 121 -2.69 -3.33 -10.98
C ARG A 121 -2.18 -4.74 -10.72
N ALA A 122 -1.28 -4.92 -9.75
CA ALA A 122 -0.84 -6.25 -9.34
C ALA A 122 -1.99 -7.08 -8.75
N ALA A 123 -2.90 -6.45 -7.99
CA ALA A 123 -4.10 -7.10 -7.49
C ALA A 123 -5.04 -7.51 -8.64
N LEU A 124 -5.24 -6.64 -9.63
CA LEU A 124 -6.07 -6.92 -10.80
C LEU A 124 -5.49 -8.02 -11.69
N GLN A 125 -4.16 -8.20 -11.74
CA GLN A 125 -3.55 -9.33 -12.43
C GLN A 125 -3.89 -10.68 -11.77
N LEU A 126 -4.07 -10.69 -10.44
CA LEU A 126 -4.44 -11.88 -9.68
C LEU A 126 -5.95 -12.14 -9.73
N ASP A 127 -6.77 -11.10 -9.80
CA ASP A 127 -8.23 -11.18 -9.88
C ASP A 127 -8.80 -10.21 -10.94
N PRO A 128 -8.72 -10.55 -12.25
CA PRO A 128 -9.07 -9.64 -13.34
C PRO A 128 -10.55 -9.27 -13.43
N GLY A 129 -11.44 -10.08 -12.86
CA GLY A 129 -12.89 -9.87 -12.88
C GLY A 129 -13.39 -8.93 -11.78
N ASN A 130 -12.50 -8.43 -10.92
CA ASN A 130 -12.88 -7.69 -9.74
C ASN A 130 -13.14 -6.21 -10.02
N ALA A 131 -14.42 -5.85 -10.10
CA ALA A 131 -14.86 -4.47 -10.37
C ALA A 131 -14.39 -3.47 -9.30
N ASP A 132 -14.24 -3.91 -8.05
CA ASP A 132 -13.81 -3.07 -6.92
C ASP A 132 -12.33 -2.67 -7.03
N ILE A 133 -11.48 -3.59 -7.52
CA ILE A 133 -10.07 -3.31 -7.84
C ILE A 133 -9.99 -2.39 -9.07
N ALA A 134 -10.77 -2.66 -10.12
CA ALA A 134 -10.81 -1.82 -11.31
C ALA A 134 -11.22 -0.36 -10.99
N GLN A 135 -12.19 -0.18 -10.09
CA GLN A 135 -12.60 1.14 -9.61
C GLN A 135 -11.48 1.85 -8.85
N ARG A 136 -10.72 1.14 -8.00
CA ARG A 136 -9.54 1.70 -7.32
C ARG A 136 -8.46 2.16 -8.30
N VAL A 137 -8.19 1.39 -9.35
CA VAL A 137 -7.28 1.79 -10.44
C VAL A 137 -7.77 3.09 -11.07
N ALA A 138 -9.04 3.15 -11.51
CA ALA A 138 -9.59 4.35 -12.13
C ALA A 138 -9.53 5.59 -11.21
N LEU A 139 -9.82 5.41 -9.92
CA LEU A 139 -9.73 6.48 -8.93
C LEU A 139 -8.30 6.98 -8.74
N ALA A 140 -7.33 6.07 -8.65
CA ALA A 140 -5.92 6.43 -8.50
C ALA A 140 -5.38 7.11 -9.78
N GLU A 141 -5.77 6.65 -10.97
CA GLU A 141 -5.46 7.29 -12.25
C GLU A 141 -5.98 8.73 -12.30
N GLY A 142 -7.21 8.97 -11.85
CA GLY A 142 -7.79 10.31 -11.83
C GLY A 142 -7.16 11.26 -10.81
N ARG A 143 -6.53 10.72 -9.75
CA ARG A 143 -5.92 11.52 -8.67
C ARG A 143 -4.41 11.70 -8.81
N ARG A 144 -3.74 10.89 -9.64
CA ARG A 144 -2.27 10.91 -9.75
C ARG A 144 -1.70 12.23 -10.26
N TYR A 145 -2.50 13.03 -10.96
CA TYR A 145 -2.12 14.34 -11.48
C TYR A 145 -3.14 15.40 -11.09
N VAL A 146 -2.64 16.62 -10.86
CA VAL A 146 -3.53 17.76 -10.66
C VAL A 146 -4.15 18.17 -12.00
N SER A 147 -5.46 18.41 -11.99
CA SER A 147 -6.19 18.95 -13.14
C SER A 147 -6.00 20.46 -13.23
N MET A 148 -5.79 20.97 -14.45
CA MET A 148 -5.73 22.42 -14.70
C MET A 148 -7.01 23.13 -14.24
N LEU A 149 -8.18 22.50 -14.44
CA LEU A 149 -9.47 23.06 -14.04
C LEU A 149 -9.54 23.24 -12.51
N ALA A 150 -9.16 22.20 -11.76
CA ALA A 150 -9.14 22.26 -10.30
C ALA A 150 -8.05 23.23 -9.79
N PHE A 151 -6.89 23.26 -10.43
CA PHE A 151 -5.83 24.20 -10.06
C PHE A 151 -6.27 25.66 -10.27
N ALA A 152 -6.94 25.97 -11.39
CA ALA A 152 -7.41 27.31 -11.71
C ALA A 152 -8.50 27.83 -10.75
N THR A 153 -9.21 26.94 -10.05
CA THR A 153 -10.15 27.33 -9.00
C THR A 153 -9.49 27.80 -7.70
N VAL A 154 -8.20 27.52 -7.49
CA VAL A 154 -7.45 27.98 -6.31
C VAL A 154 -7.18 29.48 -6.42
N LYS A 155 -7.57 30.24 -5.40
CA LYS A 155 -7.42 31.70 -5.35
C LYS A 155 -6.56 32.13 -4.17
N ILE A 156 -5.93 33.28 -4.31
CA ILE A 156 -5.27 33.99 -3.21
C ILE A 156 -6.29 34.19 -2.07
N GLY A 157 -5.85 33.95 -0.83
CA GLY A 157 -6.69 34.04 0.37
C GLY A 157 -7.34 32.73 0.81
N MET A 158 -7.34 31.68 -0.02
CA MET A 158 -7.86 30.36 0.38
C MET A 158 -6.99 29.72 1.46
N LYS A 159 -7.63 29.03 2.40
CA LYS A 159 -6.94 28.22 3.42
C LYS A 159 -6.53 26.85 2.87
N GLU A 160 -5.53 26.23 3.49
CA GLU A 160 -5.06 24.88 3.13
C GLU A 160 -6.19 23.83 3.03
N ASP A 161 -7.20 23.88 3.91
CA ASP A 161 -8.33 22.94 3.88
C ASP A 161 -9.23 23.13 2.65
N GLU A 162 -9.42 24.38 2.21
CA GLU A 162 -10.18 24.69 0.98
C GLU A 162 -9.40 24.22 -0.25
N VAL A 163 -8.09 24.49 -0.29
CA VAL A 163 -7.23 24.00 -1.38
C VAL A 163 -7.25 22.47 -1.44
N ARG A 164 -7.15 21.80 -0.29
CA ARG A 164 -7.23 20.34 -0.20
C ARG A 164 -8.54 19.80 -0.76
N ALA A 165 -9.67 20.47 -0.51
CA ALA A 165 -10.96 20.05 -1.04
C ALA A 165 -11.03 20.15 -2.58
N ILE A 166 -10.28 21.09 -3.18
CA ILE A 166 -10.28 21.36 -4.63
C ILE A 166 -9.30 20.45 -5.37
N VAL A 167 -8.02 20.43 -4.95
CA VAL A 167 -6.92 19.76 -5.69
C VAL A 167 -6.36 18.54 -4.96
N GLY A 168 -6.84 18.23 -3.76
CA GLY A 168 -6.30 17.17 -2.92
C GLY A 168 -5.01 17.55 -2.19
N LEU A 169 -4.49 16.62 -1.38
CA LEU A 169 -3.17 16.77 -0.76
C LEU A 169 -2.09 16.24 -1.72
N PRO A 170 -0.94 16.94 -1.83
CA PRO A 170 0.21 16.37 -2.51
C PRO A 170 0.86 15.27 -1.64
N ARG A 171 1.85 14.60 -2.24
CA ARG A 171 2.77 13.72 -1.50
C ARG A 171 3.45 14.51 -0.39
N GLU A 172 3.70 13.88 0.76
CA GLU A 172 4.32 14.56 1.91
C GLU A 172 5.69 15.14 1.57
N ASP A 173 6.52 14.41 0.82
CA ASP A 173 7.83 14.86 0.35
C ASP A 173 7.75 15.98 -0.71
N TRP A 174 6.56 16.29 -1.22
CA TRP A 174 6.28 17.39 -2.15
C TRP A 174 5.69 18.63 -1.45
N ILE A 175 5.59 18.59 -0.13
CA ILE A 175 5.32 19.75 0.71
C ILE A 175 6.67 20.27 1.21
N LYS A 176 7.03 21.50 0.82
CA LYS A 176 8.29 22.14 1.21
C LYS A 176 8.03 23.32 2.13
N GLN A 177 8.89 23.49 3.13
CA GLN A 177 8.94 24.71 3.94
C GLN A 177 10.12 25.54 3.47
N VAL A 178 9.88 26.80 3.14
CA VAL A 178 10.89 27.73 2.64
C VAL A 178 10.97 28.91 3.59
N VAL A 179 12.17 29.22 4.08
CA VAL A 179 12.40 30.41 4.92
C VAL A 179 12.90 31.55 4.03
N GLN A 180 12.16 32.66 3.99
CA GLN A 180 12.56 33.85 3.25
C GLN A 180 12.25 35.09 4.10
N ASN A 181 13.26 35.94 4.29
CA ASN A 181 13.15 37.18 5.10
C ASN A 181 12.61 36.92 6.52
N GLY A 182 13.03 35.83 7.16
CA GLY A 182 12.59 35.46 8.52
C GLY A 182 11.16 34.92 8.62
N ARG A 183 10.46 34.73 7.50
CA ARG A 183 9.13 34.11 7.43
C ARG A 183 9.22 32.71 6.84
N VAL A 184 8.36 31.80 7.32
CA VAL A 184 8.23 30.43 6.84
C VAL A 184 7.04 30.34 5.90
N TYR A 185 7.28 29.88 4.69
CA TYR A 185 6.26 29.63 3.66
C TYR A 185 6.14 28.14 3.40
N SER A 186 4.92 27.67 3.18
CA SER A 186 4.64 26.29 2.79
C SER A 186 4.39 26.26 1.27
N VAL A 187 5.00 25.31 0.57
CA VAL A 187 4.85 25.13 -0.88
C VAL A 187 4.35 23.73 -1.15
N TRP A 188 3.16 23.62 -1.70
CA TRP A 188 2.56 22.35 -2.09
C TRP A 188 2.77 22.14 -3.58
N ILE A 189 3.55 21.12 -3.93
CA ILE A 189 3.89 20.80 -5.31
C ILE A 189 3.03 19.63 -5.78
N TYR A 190 2.50 19.70 -7.00
CA TYR A 190 1.64 18.66 -7.59
C TYR A 190 2.16 18.24 -8.97
N PRO A 191 2.19 16.93 -9.27
CA PRO A 191 2.59 16.45 -10.58
C PRO A 191 1.48 16.70 -11.61
N LYS A 192 1.88 16.98 -12.85
CA LYS A 192 0.99 17.14 -13.99
C LYS A 192 1.11 15.94 -14.93
N SER A 193 0.08 15.74 -15.75
CA SER A 193 0.07 14.67 -16.77
C SER A 193 1.08 14.88 -17.89
N ASP A 194 1.51 16.12 -18.13
CA ASP A 194 2.54 16.49 -19.11
C ASP A 194 3.99 16.25 -18.62
N GLY A 195 4.15 15.68 -17.43
CA GLY A 195 5.45 15.44 -16.80
C GLY A 195 6.02 16.65 -16.04
N GLY A 196 5.37 17.81 -16.10
CA GLY A 196 5.72 18.99 -15.30
C GLY A 196 5.14 18.95 -13.89
N ALA A 197 5.29 20.07 -13.18
CA ALA A 197 4.69 20.28 -11.87
C ALA A 197 3.99 21.63 -11.78
N SER A 198 3.08 21.73 -10.83
CA SER A 198 2.47 22.98 -10.39
C SER A 198 2.73 23.18 -8.90
N ALA A 199 2.67 24.43 -8.42
CA ALA A 199 2.90 24.76 -7.03
C ALA A 199 1.87 25.75 -6.51
N ILE A 200 1.43 25.53 -5.27
CA ILE A 200 0.59 26.45 -4.50
C ILE A 200 1.39 26.88 -3.28
N TYR A 201 1.49 28.19 -3.06
CA TYR A 201 2.33 28.78 -2.04
C TYR A 201 1.46 29.40 -0.94
N PHE A 202 1.82 29.11 0.30
CA PHE A 202 1.09 29.53 1.49
C PHE A 202 1.97 30.36 2.42
N ASP A 203 1.41 31.45 2.93
CA ASP A 203 1.94 32.26 4.02
C ASP A 203 0.98 32.09 5.21
N ASN A 204 1.48 31.57 6.33
CA ASN A 204 0.67 31.26 7.51
C ASN A 204 -0.61 30.46 7.19
N GLY A 205 -0.52 29.48 6.28
CA GLY A 205 -1.63 28.58 5.90
C GLY A 205 -2.65 29.17 4.92
N VAL A 206 -2.35 30.34 4.33
CA VAL A 206 -3.20 31.04 3.37
C VAL A 206 -2.48 31.18 2.02
N VAL A 207 -3.16 30.85 0.93
CA VAL A 207 -2.61 30.98 -0.42
C VAL A 207 -2.23 32.43 -0.71
N TYR A 208 -0.98 32.67 -1.10
CA TYR A 208 -0.52 33.98 -1.58
C TYR A 208 -0.05 33.97 -3.03
N HIS A 209 0.27 32.78 -3.58
CA HIS A 209 0.71 32.64 -4.96
C HIS A 209 0.40 31.23 -5.51
N THR A 210 0.22 31.12 -6.82
CA THR A 210 0.08 29.86 -7.54
C THR A 210 0.94 29.89 -8.82
N ASN A 211 1.54 28.76 -9.16
CA ASN A 211 2.32 28.60 -10.38
C ASN A 211 2.00 27.26 -11.06
N TRP A 212 1.35 27.31 -12.23
CA TRP A 212 1.02 26.11 -13.00
C TRP A 212 2.23 25.39 -13.60
N ASN A 213 3.33 26.12 -13.82
CA ASN A 213 4.56 25.62 -14.44
C ASN A 213 5.74 25.76 -13.45
N ALA A 214 5.60 25.12 -12.30
CA ALA A 214 6.63 25.08 -11.28
C ALA A 214 7.71 24.05 -11.63
N ALA A 215 8.91 24.24 -11.09
CA ALA A 215 9.93 23.20 -11.13
C ALA A 215 9.44 21.98 -10.33
N ALA A 216 9.60 20.79 -10.90
CA ALA A 216 9.30 19.55 -10.20
C ALA A 216 10.15 19.44 -8.94
N ALA A 217 9.57 18.95 -7.84
CA ALA A 217 10.39 18.55 -6.70
C ALA A 217 11.31 17.41 -7.16
N PRO A 218 12.62 17.43 -6.81
CA PRO A 218 13.51 16.33 -7.14
C PRO A 218 12.89 15.02 -6.61
N ALA A 219 12.94 13.96 -7.43
CA ALA A 219 12.48 12.66 -7.00
C ALA A 219 13.24 12.27 -5.72
N ALA A 220 12.50 11.92 -4.66
CA ALA A 220 13.12 11.32 -3.49
C ALA A 220 13.81 10.03 -3.94
N ARG A 221 15.11 9.91 -3.66
CA ARG A 221 15.90 8.70 -3.89
C ARG A 221 15.44 7.59 -2.96
#